data_AF-A0A7J6TFQ9-F1
#
_entry.id   AF-A0A7J6TFQ9-F1
#
_cell.length_a   1.000
_cell.length_b   1.000
_cell.length_c   1.000
_cell.angle_alpha   90.00
_cell.angle_beta   90.00
_cell.angle_gamma   90.00
#
_symmetry.space_group_name_H-M   'P 1'
#
loop_
_entity.id
_entity.type
_entity.pdbx_description
1 polymer ?
#
loop_
_entity_poly.entity_id
_entity_poly.type
_entity_poly.pdbx_seq_one_letter_code
_entity_poly.pdbx_strand_id
1 'polypeptide(L)' 'VSAACRSSMATPSRYVLPDNIDVREYDIHLKPSFDTFRFQGESKISLAVTKPTKVIKLHAKELAIDPKVRHSA' A
#
# COMPACT_ATOMS: atom_id res chain seq x y z
N VAL A 1 43.67 9.02 -29.00
CA VAL A 1 42.20 8.88 -29.02
C VAL A 1 41.83 7.91 -27.91
N SER A 2 41.21 8.36 -26.81
CA SER A 2 40.80 7.47 -25.71
C SER A 2 39.29 7.60 -25.51
N ALA A 3 38.58 6.49 -25.72
CA ALA A 3 37.14 6.41 -25.62
C ALA A 3 36.74 6.17 -24.16
N ALA A 4 35.98 7.09 -23.59
CA ALA A 4 35.35 6.90 -22.29
C ALA A 4 34.10 6.02 -22.48
N CYS A 5 34.12 4.79 -21.95
CA CYS A 5 32.91 3.99 -21.77
C CYS A 5 32.00 4.71 -20.76
N ARG A 6 30.90 5.30 -21.25
CA ARG A 6 29.80 5.75 -20.39
C ARG A 6 28.95 4.52 -20.05
N SER A 7 29.23 3.89 -18.92
CA SER A 7 28.27 2.96 -18.33
C SER A 7 27.05 3.78 -17.88
N SER A 8 25.93 3.60 -18.56
CA SER A 8 24.62 3.99 -18.05
C SER A 8 24.38 3.15 -16.78
N MET A 9 24.63 3.73 -15.61
CA MET A 9 24.12 3.17 -14.37
C MET A 9 22.60 3.31 -14.42
N ALA A 10 21.91 2.19 -14.69
CA ALA A 10 20.47 2.12 -14.52
C ALA A 10 20.16 2.40 -13.05
N THR A 11 19.54 3.55 -12.79
CA THR A 11 19.02 3.91 -11.47
C THR A 11 18.03 2.81 -11.05
N PRO A 12 18.13 2.24 -9.83
CA PRO A 12 17.18 1.23 -9.39
C PRO A 12 15.76 1.78 -9.52
N SER A 13 14.89 1.02 -10.19
CA SER A 13 13.49 1.40 -10.36
C SER A 13 12.83 1.53 -9.00
N ARG A 14 12.45 2.75 -8.62
CA ARG A 14 11.76 2.99 -7.34
C ARG A 14 10.39 2.31 -7.38
N TYR A 15 10.09 1.51 -6.36
CA TYR A 15 8.77 0.90 -6.20
C TYR A 15 7.84 1.89 -5.51
N VAL A 16 7.15 2.71 -6.30
CA VAL A 16 6.27 3.79 -5.83
C VAL A 16 4.83 3.48 -6.21
N LEU A 17 3.88 3.82 -5.33
CA LEU A 17 2.45 3.74 -5.66
C LEU A 17 2.09 4.73 -6.77
N PRO A 18 1.05 4.45 -7.57
CA PRO A 18 0.58 5.43 -8.54
C PRO A 18 -0.09 6.62 -7.83
N ASP A 19 -0.08 7.77 -8.49
CA ASP A 19 -0.50 9.07 -7.96
C ASP A 19 -2.00 9.37 -8.22
N ASN A 20 -2.83 8.32 -8.28
CA ASN A 20 -4.24 8.40 -8.65
C ASN A 20 -5.20 8.47 -7.45
N ILE A 21 -4.68 8.42 -6.23
CA ILE A 21 -5.44 8.50 -4.98
C ILE A 21 -4.73 9.41 -3.97
N ASP A 22 -5.52 10.17 -3.24
CA ASP A 22 -5.10 10.92 -2.05
C ASP A 22 -5.78 10.32 -0.83
N VAL A 23 -5.01 9.77 0.12
CA VAL A 23 -5.59 9.32 1.40
C VAL A 23 -5.82 10.53 2.30
N ARG A 24 -7.02 10.60 2.89
CA ARG A 24 -7.44 11.68 3.79
C ARG A 24 -7.35 11.25 5.25
N GLU A 25 -7.74 10.02 5.55
CA GLU A 25 -7.80 9.51 6.92
C GLU A 25 -7.68 7.98 6.94
N TYR A 26 -7.06 7.49 8.01
CA TYR A 26 -7.10 6.09 8.40
C TYR A 26 -7.78 5.96 9.76
N ASP A 27 -8.75 5.08 9.84
CA ASP A 27 -9.32 4.61 11.09
C ASP A 27 -8.95 3.14 11.27
N ILE A 28 -8.15 2.84 12.30
CA ILE A 28 -7.47 1.55 12.46
C ILE A 28 -7.77 1.00 13.85
N HIS A 29 -8.37 -0.19 13.87
CA HIS A 29 -8.66 -0.93 15.08
C HIS A 29 -7.96 -2.29 15.03
N LEU A 30 -7.03 -2.52 15.96
CA LEU A 30 -6.30 -3.78 16.09
C LEU A 30 -6.66 -4.48 17.39
N LYS A 31 -6.89 -5.79 17.31
CA LYS A 31 -7.06 -6.69 18.44
C LYS A 31 -5.92 -7.70 18.45
N PRO A 32 -4.86 -7.46 19.26
CA PRO A 32 -3.80 -8.44 19.43
C PRO A 32 -4.29 -9.63 20.27
N SER A 33 -3.76 -10.81 19.98
CA SER A 33 -3.79 -11.99 20.85
C SER A 33 -2.39 -12.21 21.41
N PHE A 34 -2.28 -12.14 22.74
CA PHE A 34 -1.02 -12.36 23.45
C PHE A 34 -0.68 -13.86 23.61
N ASP A 35 -1.66 -14.75 23.43
CA ASP A 35 -1.43 -16.20 23.48
C ASP A 35 -0.79 -16.71 22.19
N THR A 36 -1.24 -16.20 21.02
CA THR A 36 -0.77 -16.68 19.72
C THR A 36 0.25 -15.75 19.06
N PHE A 37 0.51 -14.57 19.63
CA PHE A 37 1.31 -13.49 19.02
C PHE A 37 0.83 -13.13 17.60
N ARG A 38 -0.49 -13.08 17.42
CA ARG A 38 -1.15 -12.68 16.16
C ARG A 38 -2.06 -11.49 16.43
N PHE A 39 -2.49 -10.81 15.38
CA PHE A 39 -3.51 -9.79 15.46
C PHE A 39 -4.58 -10.00 14.41
N GLN A 40 -5.77 -9.49 14.72
CA GLN A 40 -6.84 -9.27 13.76
C GLN A 40 -7.33 -7.84 13.91
N GLY A 41 -7.96 -7.28 12.89
CA GLY A 41 -8.41 -5.91 12.95
C GLY A 41 -9.00 -5.42 11.65
N GLU A 42 -9.41 -4.17 11.68
CA GLU A 42 -10.03 -3.49 10.55
C GLU A 42 -9.29 -2.17 10.30
N SER A 43 -9.16 -1.82 9.03
CA SER A 43 -8.61 -0.54 8.58
C SER A 43 -9.59 0.07 7.58
N LYS A 44 -10.24 1.16 7.99
CA LYS A 44 -11.08 1.96 7.13
C LYS A 44 -10.25 3.11 6.58
N ILE A 45 -10.21 3.22 5.25
CA ILE A 45 -9.39 4.19 4.54
C ILE A 45 -10.30 5.17 3.81
N SER A 46 -10.37 6.41 4.28
CA SER A 46 -11.05 7.49 3.58
C SER A 46 -10.08 8.10 2.58
N LEU A 47 -10.40 8.01 1.28
CA LEU A 47 -9.54 8.49 0.20
C LEU A 47 -10.34 9.22 -0.88
N ALA A 48 -9.66 10.09 -1.62
CA ALA A 48 -10.17 10.74 -2.82
C ALA A 48 -9.48 10.16 -4.05
N VAL A 49 -10.27 9.77 -5.06
CA VAL A 49 -9.75 9.36 -6.37
C VAL A 49 -9.49 10.63 -7.18
N THR A 50 -8.21 10.95 -7.39
CA THR A 50 -7.78 12.19 -8.08
C THR A 50 -7.70 12.00 -9.60
N LYS A 51 -7.59 10.75 -10.06
CA LYS A 51 -7.57 10.38 -11.49
C LYS A 51 -8.46 9.16 -11.74
N PRO A 52 -9.23 9.11 -12.86
CA PRO A 52 -10.08 7.97 -13.16
C PRO A 52 -9.32 6.65 -13.13
N THR A 53 -9.82 5.70 -12.33
CA THR A 53 -9.19 4.40 -12.15
C THR A 53 -10.23 3.33 -11.83
N LYS A 54 -9.96 2.09 -12.23
CA LYS A 54 -10.73 0.91 -11.83
C LYS A 54 -10.06 0.13 -10.70
N VAL A 55 -8.83 0.50 -10.33
CA VAL A 55 -7.98 -0.24 -9.40
C VAL A 55 -7.36 0.72 -8.40
N ILE A 56 -7.46 0.35 -7.12
CA ILE A 56 -6.77 1.00 -6.01
C ILE A 56 -5.62 0.08 -5.61
N LYS A 57 -4.37 0.58 -5.65
CA LYS A 57 -3.17 -0.16 -5.25
C LYS A 57 -2.71 0.34 -3.87
N LEU A 58 -2.45 -0.59 -2.96
CA LEU A 58 -1.97 -0.31 -1.60
C LEU A 58 -0.79 -1.24 -1.27
N HIS A 59 -0.01 -0.87 -0.27
CA HIS A 59 1.01 -1.77 0.29
C HIS A 59 0.37 -2.73 1.29
N ALA A 60 0.71 -4.01 1.16
CA ALA A 60 0.39 -5.03 2.14
C ALA A 60 1.54 -6.04 2.15
N LYS A 61 2.23 -6.16 3.29
CA LYS A 61 3.30 -7.15 3.48
C LYS A 61 2.89 -8.06 4.62
N GLU A 62 2.86 -9.37 4.35
CA GLU A 62 2.57 -10.41 5.35
C GLU A 62 1.20 -10.24 6.04
N LEU A 63 0.23 -9.63 5.35
CA LEU A 63 -1.15 -9.50 5.81
C LEU A 63 -2.06 -10.51 5.10
N ALA A 64 -2.81 -11.27 5.89
CA ALA A 64 -3.96 -12.02 5.38
C ALA A 64 -5.18 -11.09 5.38
N ILE A 65 -5.74 -10.82 4.19
CA ILE A 65 -6.90 -9.94 4.03
C ILE A 65 -8.18 -10.77 4.04
N ASP A 66 -9.11 -10.47 4.94
CA ASP A 66 -10.43 -11.09 4.98
C ASP A 66 -11.41 -10.34 4.06
N PRO A 67 -11.90 -10.97 2.97
CA PRO A 67 -12.83 -10.33 2.04
C PRO A 67 -14.25 -10.17 2.60
N LYS A 68 -14.54 -10.72 3.78
CA LYS A 68 -15.90 -10.70 4.38
C LYS A 68 -16.13 -9.54 5.33
N VAL A 69 -15.11 -8.76 5.67
CA VAL A 69 -15.25 -7.58 6.51
C VAL A 69 -16.16 -6.57 5.81
N ARG A 70 -17.33 -6.33 6.41
CA ARG A 70 -18.28 -5.30 5.96
C ARG A 70 -18.27 -4.18 6.98
N HIS A 71 -17.82 -3.01 6.55
CA HIS A 71 -18.01 -1.81 7.35
C HIS A 71 -19.50 -1.42 7.28
N SER A 72 -20.21 -1.53 8.40
CA SER A 72 -21.54 -0.95 8.57
C SER A 72 -21.38 0.55 8.77
N ALA A 73 -21.95 1.32 7.84
CA ALA A 73 -21.94 2.78 7.85
C ALA A 73 -22.78 3.37 8.99
#